data_AF-A0A9D6H5B4-F1
#
_entry.id   AF-A0A9D6H5B4-F1
#
_cell.length_a   1.000
_cell.length_b   1.000
_cell.length_c   1.000
_cell.angle_alpha   90.00
_cell.angle_beta   90.00
_cell.angle_gamma   90.00
#
_symmetry.space_group_name_H-M   'P 1'
#
loop_
_entity.id
_entity.type
_entity.pdbx_description
1 polymer ?
#
loop_
_entity_poly.entity_id
_entity_poly.type
_entity_poly.pdbx_seq_one_letter_code
_entity_poly.pdbx_strand_id
1 'polypeptide(L)'
;MANAAMPLPFQAGHRVAAGVDPKPWISTADSMNVKARQRLIWTATPLAIGLLVPSLVIFCLEVFVGGVSPSAAAADILDRQFSEGDNLFLIAAFGLIPFVALSVVCAVAAGRLPPFRLACLGIGGLVGILALMIPGHVAVWYPLYGPGHMSSTALIAFLLIPFYCLGSLAIGLLVGWLLSLLPPFRHASKPIG
;
A
#
# COMPACT_ATOMS: atom_id res chain seq x y z
N MET A 1 48.60 48.70 28.42
CA MET A 1 47.65 49.70 27.91
C MET A 1 46.31 49.01 27.76
N ALA A 2 45.42 49.28 28.71
CA ALA A 2 44.10 48.66 28.84
C ALA A 2 43.04 49.59 28.25
N ASN A 3 42.16 49.07 27.41
CA ASN A 3 40.91 49.76 27.04
C ASN A 3 39.74 48.94 27.57
N ALA A 4 39.19 49.43 28.68
CA ALA A 4 37.90 49.06 29.22
C ALA A 4 36.80 49.61 28.31
N ALA A 5 35.94 48.73 27.79
CA ALA A 5 34.73 49.11 27.08
C ALA A 5 33.50 48.73 27.93
N MET A 6 32.64 49.74 28.05
CA MET A 6 31.53 49.93 28.98
C MET A 6 30.30 49.06 28.66
N PRO A 7 29.59 48.50 29.65
CA PRO A 7 28.32 47.81 29.43
C PRO A 7 27.18 48.82 29.28
N LEU A 8 26.42 48.74 28.19
CA LEU A 8 25.18 49.50 28.02
C LEU A 8 23.99 48.71 28.59
N PRO A 9 23.11 49.32 29.39
CA PRO A 9 21.81 48.76 29.74
C PRO A 9 20.80 49.20 28.66
N PHE A 10 20.19 48.26 27.93
CA PHE A 10 19.11 48.64 27.00
C PHE A 10 17.91 47.68 27.04
N GLN A 11 16.92 48.17 27.78
CA GLN A 11 15.46 48.08 27.62
C GLN A 11 14.78 46.72 27.52
N ALA A 12 14.20 46.34 28.66
CA ALA A 12 13.00 45.52 28.76
C ALA A 12 11.81 46.24 28.10
N GLY A 13 11.50 45.85 26.86
CA GLY A 13 10.26 46.21 26.17
C GLY A 13 9.22 45.10 26.29
N HIS A 14 8.38 45.16 27.32
CA HIS A 14 7.10 44.46 27.36
C HIS A 14 6.25 44.84 26.13
N ARG A 15 6.08 43.92 25.18
CA ARG A 15 4.89 43.87 24.32
C ARG A 15 4.13 42.59 24.62
N VAL A 16 3.17 42.74 25.52
CA VAL A 16 2.02 41.86 25.68
C VAL A 16 1.21 41.96 24.39
N ALA A 17 1.43 41.04 23.45
CA ALA A 17 0.48 40.79 22.37
C ALA A 17 -0.57 39.82 22.91
N ALA A 18 -1.69 40.40 23.31
CA ALA A 18 -2.86 39.71 23.83
C ALA A 18 -3.46 38.76 22.77
N GLY A 19 -3.72 37.52 23.19
CA GLY A 19 -5.04 36.92 23.03
C GLY A 19 -5.53 36.60 21.62
N VAL A 20 -4.70 36.02 20.76
CA VAL A 20 -5.26 35.13 19.72
C VAL A 20 -5.30 33.75 20.35
N ASP A 21 -6.43 33.41 20.96
CA ASP A 21 -6.72 32.07 21.48
C ASP A 21 -6.62 31.08 20.32
N PRO A 22 -5.52 30.30 20.20
CA PRO A 22 -5.21 29.67 18.94
C PRO A 22 -6.00 28.37 18.80
N LYS A 23 -6.78 28.38 17.72
CA LYS A 23 -7.44 27.26 17.06
C LYS A 23 -8.66 26.71 17.77
N PRO A 24 -9.84 27.14 17.31
CA PRO A 24 -11.08 26.72 17.88
C PRO A 24 -11.37 25.30 17.37
N TRP A 25 -11.84 24.44 18.28
CA TRP A 25 -12.78 23.36 18.02
C TRP A 25 -12.64 22.62 16.68
N ILE A 26 -11.54 21.88 16.46
CA ILE A 26 -11.70 20.68 15.62
C ILE A 26 -12.72 19.84 16.37
N SER A 27 -13.94 19.78 15.85
CA SER A 27 -15.01 19.10 16.55
C SER A 27 -14.59 17.64 16.73
N THR A 28 -14.90 17.06 17.88
CA THR A 28 -14.62 15.64 18.13
C THR A 28 -15.18 14.75 17.00
N ALA A 29 -16.27 15.16 16.36
CA ALA A 29 -16.85 14.53 15.19
C ALA A 29 -15.89 14.50 13.98
N ASP A 30 -15.17 15.59 13.69
CA ASP A 30 -14.20 15.64 12.58
C ASP A 30 -13.03 14.68 12.82
N SER A 31 -12.56 14.59 14.07
CA SER A 31 -11.46 13.68 14.43
C SER A 31 -11.84 12.20 14.30
N MET A 32 -13.09 11.83 14.60
CA MET A 32 -13.60 10.47 14.44
C MET A 32 -13.72 10.09 12.96
N ASN A 33 -14.15 11.03 12.11
CA ASN A 33 -14.30 10.81 10.68
C ASN A 33 -12.94 10.52 10.01
N VAL A 34 -11.88 11.26 10.37
CA VAL A 34 -10.54 11.04 9.82
C VAL A 34 -10.00 9.63 10.10
N LYS A 35 -10.15 9.13 11.34
CA LYS A 35 -9.69 7.78 11.71
C LYS A 35 -10.48 6.69 10.99
N ALA A 36 -11.80 6.84 10.91
CA ALA A 36 -12.67 5.90 10.21
C ALA A 36 -12.34 5.84 8.71
N ARG A 37 -12.16 6.99 8.08
CA ARG A 37 -11.76 7.10 6.67
C ARG A 37 -10.40 6.44 6.42
N GLN A 38 -9.41 6.71 7.28
CA GLN A 38 -8.09 6.10 7.14
C GLN A 38 -8.16 4.58 7.26
N ARG A 39 -8.91 4.06 8.24
CA ARG A 39 -9.11 2.61 8.39
C ARG A 39 -9.72 2.03 7.12
N LEU A 40 -10.78 2.64 6.60
CA LEU A 40 -11.44 2.20 5.37
C LEU A 40 -10.46 2.15 4.19
N ILE A 41 -9.66 3.19 3.99
CA ILE A 41 -8.65 3.25 2.93
C ILE A 41 -7.67 2.08 3.06
N TRP A 42 -7.03 1.89 4.21
CA TRP A 42 -6.03 0.83 4.40
C TRP A 42 -6.60 -0.58 4.40
N THR A 43 -7.90 -0.74 4.60
CA THR A 43 -8.60 -2.03 4.42
C THR A 43 -9.05 -2.28 2.98
N ALA A 44 -9.46 -1.24 2.25
CA ALA A 44 -10.00 -1.39 0.90
C ALA A 44 -8.91 -1.40 -0.17
N THR A 45 -7.84 -0.61 0.02
CA THR A 45 -6.77 -0.46 -0.97
C THR A 45 -6.08 -1.79 -1.32
N PRO A 46 -5.66 -2.65 -0.36
CA PRO A 46 -5.05 -3.93 -0.72
C PRO A 46 -5.99 -4.82 -1.53
N LEU A 47 -7.29 -4.85 -1.21
CA LEU A 47 -8.27 -5.65 -1.94
C LEU A 47 -8.45 -5.14 -3.38
N ALA A 48 -8.58 -3.82 -3.55
CA ALA A 48 -8.68 -3.21 -4.87
C ALA A 48 -7.44 -3.53 -5.73
N ILE A 49 -6.25 -3.45 -5.15
CA ILE A 49 -5.00 -3.79 -5.86
C ILE A 49 -4.97 -5.29 -6.17
N GLY A 50 -5.33 -6.16 -5.24
CA GLY A 50 -5.36 -7.61 -5.45
C GLY A 50 -6.32 -8.05 -6.56
N LEU A 51 -7.45 -7.35 -6.73
CA LEU A 51 -8.37 -7.57 -7.85
C LEU A 51 -7.81 -7.08 -9.18
N LEU A 52 -7.09 -5.96 -9.19
CA LEU A 52 -6.59 -5.34 -10.42
C LEU A 52 -5.31 -6.01 -10.96
N VAL A 53 -4.44 -6.50 -10.07
CA VAL A 53 -3.10 -7.01 -10.45
C VAL A 53 -3.14 -8.15 -11.47
N PRO A 54 -3.95 -9.23 -11.30
CA PRO A 54 -3.98 -10.32 -12.27
C PRO A 54 -4.39 -9.85 -13.67
N SER A 55 -5.46 -9.05 -13.77
CA SER A 55 -5.93 -8.48 -15.04
C SER A 55 -4.89 -7.56 -15.67
N LEU A 56 -4.19 -6.74 -14.87
CA LEU A 56 -3.14 -5.86 -15.37
C LEU A 56 -1.93 -6.64 -15.90
N VAL A 57 -1.52 -7.72 -15.22
CA VAL A 57 -0.42 -8.57 -15.68
C VAL A 57 -0.78 -9.23 -17.01
N ILE A 58 -1.98 -9.79 -17.13
CA ILE A 58 -2.47 -10.41 -18.37
C ILE A 58 -2.52 -9.38 -19.50
N PHE A 59 -3.10 -8.20 -19.23
CA PHE A 59 -3.14 -7.09 -20.19
C PHE A 59 -1.75 -6.72 -20.70
N CYS A 60 -0.77 -6.58 -19.80
CA CYS A 60 0.60 -6.28 -20.19
C CYS A 60 1.20 -7.41 -21.04
N LEU A 61 0.97 -8.68 -20.71
CA LEU A 61 1.47 -9.80 -21.50
C LEU A 61 0.86 -9.85 -22.90
N GLU A 62 -0.44 -9.64 -23.04
CA GLU A 62 -1.12 -9.61 -24.34
C GLU A 62 -0.57 -8.51 -25.25
N VAL A 63 -0.39 -7.31 -24.69
CA VAL A 63 0.10 -6.16 -25.45
C VAL A 63 1.58 -6.30 -25.79
N PHE A 64 2.43 -6.60 -24.80
CA PHE A 64 3.88 -6.54 -24.99
C PHE A 64 4.49 -7.84 -25.52
N VAL A 65 3.89 -9.00 -25.21
CA VAL A 65 4.39 -10.32 -25.65
C VAL A 65 3.55 -10.83 -26.81
N GLY A 66 2.22 -10.76 -26.70
CA GLY A 66 1.29 -11.21 -27.74
C GLY A 66 1.18 -10.26 -28.95
N GLY A 67 1.66 -9.02 -28.83
CA GLY A 67 1.55 -8.01 -29.88
C GLY A 67 0.11 -7.57 -30.19
N VAL A 68 -0.82 -7.80 -29.25
CA VAL A 68 -2.23 -7.41 -29.38
C VAL A 68 -2.37 -5.91 -29.12
N SER A 69 -3.28 -5.25 -29.84
CA SER A 69 -3.53 -3.82 -29.58
C SER A 69 -4.15 -3.61 -28.18
N PRO A 70 -3.81 -2.51 -27.46
CA PRO A 70 -4.33 -2.27 -26.12
C PRO A 70 -5.87 -2.30 -26.01
N SER A 71 -6.59 -1.81 -27.03
CA SER A 71 -8.05 -1.83 -27.02
C SER A 71 -8.62 -3.23 -27.20
N ALA A 72 -7.99 -4.07 -28.02
CA ALA A 72 -8.40 -5.46 -28.21
C ALA A 72 -8.13 -6.29 -26.95
N ALA A 73 -6.97 -6.13 -26.32
CA ALA A 73 -6.63 -6.81 -25.06
C ALA A 73 -7.59 -6.41 -23.92
N ALA A 74 -7.96 -5.13 -23.83
CA ALA A 74 -8.93 -4.68 -22.84
C ALA A 74 -10.32 -5.31 -23.05
N ALA A 75 -10.78 -5.43 -24.30
CA ALA A 75 -12.05 -6.09 -24.62
C ALA A 75 -12.01 -7.59 -24.31
N ASP A 76 -10.93 -8.28 -24.70
CA ASP A 76 -10.74 -9.70 -24.42
C ASP A 76 -10.74 -10.01 -22.91
N ILE A 77 -10.06 -9.20 -22.10
CA ILE A 77 -10.06 -9.35 -20.65
C ILE A 77 -11.46 -9.17 -20.07
N LEU A 78 -12.24 -8.21 -20.56
CA LEU A 78 -13.62 -7.99 -20.09
C LEU A 78 -14.51 -9.20 -20.40
N ASP A 79 -14.39 -9.77 -21.59
CA ASP A 79 -15.14 -10.96 -22.00
C ASP A 79 -14.72 -12.19 -21.18
N ARG A 80 -13.42 -12.34 -20.89
CA ARG A 80 -12.86 -13.44 -20.10
C ARG A 80 -13.14 -13.35 -18.59
N GLN A 81 -13.56 -12.21 -18.05
CA GLN A 81 -13.87 -12.10 -16.61
C GLN A 81 -14.91 -13.13 -16.16
N PHE A 82 -15.88 -13.46 -17.03
CA PHE A 82 -17.01 -14.33 -16.67
C PHE A 82 -17.24 -15.48 -17.67
N SER A 83 -16.27 -15.76 -18.54
CA SER A 83 -16.36 -16.89 -19.47
C SER A 83 -16.24 -18.23 -18.73
N GLU A 84 -16.98 -19.24 -19.20
CA GLU A 84 -16.87 -20.61 -18.71
C GLU A 84 -15.54 -21.23 -19.21
N GLY A 85 -14.76 -21.79 -18.29
CA GLY A 85 -13.45 -22.41 -18.58
C GLY A 85 -12.24 -21.52 -18.27
N ASP A 86 -12.32 -20.22 -18.59
CA ASP A 86 -11.22 -19.25 -18.42
C ASP A 86 -11.60 -18.10 -17.48
N ASN A 87 -12.28 -18.41 -16.39
CA ASN A 87 -12.86 -17.40 -15.49
C ASN A 87 -11.76 -16.64 -14.72
N LEU A 88 -11.35 -15.49 -15.25
CA LEU A 88 -10.33 -14.62 -14.65
C LEU A 88 -10.76 -14.09 -13.27
N PHE A 89 -12.07 -13.98 -13.02
CA PHE A 89 -12.57 -13.54 -11.73
C PHE A 89 -12.28 -14.56 -10.62
N LEU A 90 -12.46 -15.87 -10.87
CA LEU A 90 -12.12 -16.92 -9.89
C LEU A 90 -10.62 -16.93 -9.57
N ILE A 91 -9.81 -16.73 -10.62
CA ILE A 91 -8.36 -16.59 -10.53
C ILE A 91 -8.00 -15.39 -9.64
N ALA A 92 -8.60 -14.23 -9.89
CA ALA A 92 -8.42 -13.05 -9.05
C ALA A 92 -8.92 -13.25 -7.61
N ALA A 93 -10.06 -13.92 -7.41
CA ALA A 93 -10.61 -14.23 -6.10
C ALA A 93 -9.70 -15.13 -5.27
N PHE A 94 -9.03 -16.10 -5.89
CA PHE A 94 -8.06 -16.94 -5.21
C PHE A 94 -6.74 -16.18 -4.94
N GLY A 95 -6.31 -15.34 -5.89
CA GLY A 95 -5.19 -14.42 -5.73
C GLY A 95 -5.38 -13.38 -4.62
N LEU A 96 -6.61 -13.13 -4.16
CA LEU A 96 -6.92 -12.17 -3.12
C LEU A 96 -6.52 -12.59 -1.71
N ILE A 97 -6.25 -13.89 -1.45
CA ILE A 97 -5.92 -14.40 -0.10
C ILE A 97 -4.86 -13.54 0.63
N PRO A 98 -3.66 -13.27 0.07
CA PRO A 98 -2.67 -12.43 0.75
C PRO A 98 -3.13 -10.98 0.95
N PHE A 99 -3.94 -10.44 0.06
CA PHE A 99 -4.47 -9.07 0.18
C PHE A 99 -5.56 -8.97 1.25
N VAL A 100 -6.40 -9.99 1.40
CA VAL A 100 -7.36 -10.12 2.51
C VAL A 100 -6.60 -10.19 3.83
N ALA A 101 -5.54 -11.00 3.91
CA ALA A 101 -4.69 -11.09 5.10
C ALA A 101 -4.09 -9.73 5.47
N LEU A 102 -3.50 -9.00 4.50
CA LEU A 102 -3.00 -7.65 4.72
C LEU A 102 -4.10 -6.67 5.15
N SER A 103 -5.29 -6.76 4.56
CA SER A 103 -6.43 -5.91 4.91
C SER A 103 -6.89 -6.13 6.35
N VAL A 104 -6.94 -7.39 6.82
CA VAL A 104 -7.24 -7.74 8.21
C VAL A 104 -6.16 -7.18 9.14
N VAL A 105 -4.89 -7.36 8.81
CA VAL A 105 -3.77 -6.79 9.60
C VAL A 105 -3.90 -5.27 9.71
N CYS A 106 -4.15 -4.57 8.60
CA CYS A 106 -4.36 -3.13 8.58
C CYS A 106 -5.61 -2.71 9.40
N ALA A 107 -6.72 -3.45 9.28
CA ALA A 107 -7.95 -3.18 10.03
C ALA A 107 -7.72 -3.23 11.55
N VAL A 108 -6.97 -4.25 12.01
CA VAL A 108 -6.63 -4.48 13.42
C VAL A 108 -5.59 -3.46 13.90
N ALA A 109 -4.60 -3.15 13.07
CA ALA A 109 -3.55 -2.19 13.39
C ALA A 109 -4.04 -0.73 13.42
N ALA A 110 -5.06 -0.38 12.64
CA ALA A 110 -5.60 0.98 12.59
C ALA A 110 -6.15 1.49 13.92
N GLY A 111 -6.57 0.59 14.83
CA GLY A 111 -6.99 0.95 16.18
C GLY A 111 -5.85 1.16 17.18
N ARG A 112 -4.61 0.74 16.83
CA ARG A 112 -3.47 0.69 17.76
C ARG A 112 -2.27 1.51 17.31
N LEU A 113 -2.13 1.75 16.01
CA LEU A 113 -0.97 2.43 15.44
C LEU A 113 -1.32 3.86 15.01
N PRO A 114 -0.38 4.81 15.13
CA PRO A 114 -0.55 6.12 14.54
C PRO A 114 -0.61 6.01 13.00
N PRO A 115 -1.27 6.98 12.32
CA PRO A 115 -1.50 6.97 10.88
C PRO A 115 -0.28 6.63 10.02
N PHE A 116 0.87 7.20 10.38
CA PHE A 116 2.11 7.01 9.65
C PHE A 116 2.63 5.57 9.75
N ARG A 117 2.64 4.97 10.94
CA ARG A 117 3.09 3.58 11.13
C ARG A 117 2.17 2.59 10.41
N LEU A 118 0.87 2.87 10.42
CA LEU A 118 -0.10 2.09 9.64
C LEU A 118 0.23 2.16 8.14
N ALA A 119 0.56 3.34 7.62
CA ALA A 119 0.95 3.50 6.23
C ALA A 119 2.23 2.74 5.88
N CYS A 120 3.29 2.83 6.71
CA CYS A 120 4.51 2.06 6.51
C CYS A 120 4.26 0.55 6.51
N LEU A 121 3.42 0.06 7.44
CA LEU A 121 3.05 -1.34 7.54
C LEU A 121 2.25 -1.79 6.30
N GLY A 122 1.25 -1.01 5.90
CA GLY A 122 0.41 -1.29 4.73
C GLY A 122 1.21 -1.31 3.43
N ILE A 123 2.06 -0.30 3.20
CA ILE A 123 2.93 -0.22 2.02
C ILE A 123 3.95 -1.36 2.03
N GLY A 124 4.61 -1.62 3.16
CA GLY A 124 5.59 -2.71 3.27
C GLY A 124 4.98 -4.07 2.97
N GLY A 125 3.83 -4.38 3.57
CA GLY A 125 3.09 -5.61 3.29
C GLY A 125 2.65 -5.72 1.84
N LEU A 126 2.14 -4.64 1.26
CA LEU A 126 1.71 -4.60 -0.15
C LEU A 126 2.87 -4.85 -1.10
N VAL A 127 3.99 -4.16 -0.91
CA VAL A 127 5.22 -4.36 -1.71
C VAL A 127 5.71 -5.80 -1.58
N GLY A 128 5.68 -6.37 -0.36
CA GLY A 128 6.03 -7.77 -0.12
C GLY A 128 5.17 -8.75 -0.94
N ILE A 129 3.85 -8.55 -0.97
CA ILE A 129 2.94 -9.36 -1.78
C ILE A 129 3.29 -9.21 -3.27
N LEU A 130 3.35 -7.96 -3.76
CA LEU A 130 3.55 -7.67 -5.19
C LEU A 130 4.88 -8.19 -5.73
N ALA A 131 5.94 -8.17 -4.90
CA ALA A 131 7.27 -8.63 -5.26
C ALA A 131 7.31 -10.11 -5.67
N LEU A 132 6.39 -10.95 -5.17
CA LEU A 132 6.28 -12.36 -5.56
C LEU A 132 5.08 -12.60 -6.49
N MET A 133 3.97 -11.90 -6.25
CA MET A 133 2.74 -12.08 -7.01
C MET A 133 2.92 -11.77 -8.50
N ILE A 134 3.51 -10.62 -8.83
CA ILE A 134 3.69 -10.17 -10.21
C ILE A 134 4.59 -11.13 -11.00
N PRO A 135 5.84 -11.42 -10.58
CA PRO A 135 6.69 -12.33 -11.33
C PRO A 135 6.13 -13.76 -11.37
N GLY A 136 5.43 -14.21 -10.32
CA GLY A 136 4.74 -15.50 -10.33
C GLY A 136 3.66 -15.58 -11.39
N HIS A 137 2.80 -14.56 -11.48
CA HIS A 137 1.79 -14.49 -12.55
C HIS A 137 2.43 -14.41 -13.93
N VAL A 138 3.44 -13.56 -14.10
CA VAL A 138 4.18 -13.46 -15.37
C VAL A 138 4.73 -14.83 -15.78
N ALA A 139 5.40 -15.55 -14.89
CA ALA A 139 5.97 -16.87 -15.20
C ALA A 139 4.92 -17.91 -15.57
N VAL A 140 3.73 -17.86 -14.97
CA VAL A 140 2.61 -18.78 -15.25
C VAL A 140 1.96 -18.47 -16.60
N TRP A 141 1.74 -17.19 -16.90
CA TRP A 141 0.97 -16.76 -18.08
C TRP A 141 1.83 -16.51 -19.32
N TYR A 142 3.12 -16.22 -19.18
CA TYR A 142 4.02 -15.94 -20.30
C TYR A 142 3.99 -17.03 -21.39
N PRO A 143 3.99 -18.34 -21.09
CA PRO A 143 3.93 -19.39 -22.12
C PRO A 143 2.67 -19.34 -22.99
N LEU A 144 1.57 -18.73 -22.53
CA LEU A 144 0.34 -18.61 -23.32
C LEU A 144 0.45 -17.55 -24.41
N TYR A 145 1.23 -16.50 -24.16
CA TYR A 145 1.36 -15.33 -25.05
C TYR A 145 2.67 -15.32 -25.84
N GLY A 146 3.66 -16.13 -25.42
CA GLY A 146 4.92 -16.36 -26.13
C GLY A 146 4.92 -17.67 -26.93
N PRO A 147 6.08 -18.06 -27.49
CA PRO A 147 6.23 -19.32 -28.25
C PRO A 147 6.25 -20.58 -27.36
N GLY A 148 5.85 -20.46 -26.09
CA GLY A 148 5.90 -21.56 -25.12
C GLY A 148 4.68 -22.49 -25.24
N HIS A 149 4.76 -23.64 -24.58
CA HIS A 149 3.60 -24.49 -24.35
C HIS A 149 3.16 -24.40 -22.90
N MET A 150 1.86 -24.24 -22.67
CA MET A 150 1.31 -24.22 -21.32
C MET A 150 1.40 -25.62 -20.69
N SER A 151 2.19 -25.74 -19.63
CA SER A 151 2.31 -26.99 -18.88
C SER A 151 1.20 -27.09 -17.82
N SER A 152 0.70 -28.29 -17.54
CA SER A 152 -0.22 -28.56 -16.42
C SER A 152 0.35 -28.13 -15.07
N THR A 153 1.69 -28.00 -14.95
CA THR A 153 2.36 -27.47 -13.75
C THR A 153 2.07 -25.99 -13.51
N ALA A 154 1.70 -25.22 -14.53
CA ALA A 154 1.37 -23.80 -14.42
C ALA A 154 0.11 -23.58 -13.55
N LEU A 155 -0.89 -24.46 -13.69
CA LEU A 155 -2.11 -24.43 -12.88
C LEU A 155 -1.83 -24.70 -11.40
N ILE A 156 -0.96 -25.67 -11.11
CA ILE A 156 -0.52 -25.97 -9.73
C ILE A 156 0.24 -24.77 -9.14
N ALA A 157 1.15 -24.17 -9.91
CA ALA A 157 1.87 -22.98 -9.48
C ALA A 157 0.91 -21.83 -9.16
N PHE A 158 -0.10 -21.61 -10.00
CA PHE A 158 -1.13 -20.61 -9.76
C PHE A 158 -1.85 -20.80 -8.41
N LEU A 159 -2.20 -22.04 -8.06
CA LEU A 159 -2.81 -22.36 -6.76
C LEU A 159 -1.85 -22.18 -5.57
N LEU A 160 -0.54 -22.30 -5.77
CA LEU A 160 0.42 -22.19 -4.68
C LEU A 160 0.95 -20.75 -4.48
N ILE A 161 0.97 -19.93 -5.53
CA ILE A 161 1.48 -18.55 -5.49
C ILE A 161 0.88 -17.73 -4.32
N PRO A 162 -0.45 -17.73 -4.07
CA PRO A 162 -1.02 -16.94 -2.97
C PRO A 162 -0.47 -17.32 -1.60
N PHE A 163 -0.13 -18.60 -1.39
CA PHE A 163 0.46 -19.07 -0.12
C PHE A 163 1.92 -18.65 0.01
N TYR A 164 2.70 -18.69 -1.08
CA TYR A 164 4.05 -18.14 -1.09
C TYR A 164 4.05 -16.62 -0.84
N CYS A 165 3.05 -15.91 -1.35
CA CYS A 165 2.84 -14.49 -1.08
C CYS A 165 2.56 -14.18 0.40
N LEU A 166 2.08 -15.14 1.21
CA LEU A 166 1.95 -14.94 2.66
C LEU A 166 3.33 -14.86 3.35
N GLY A 167 4.31 -15.63 2.86
CA GLY A 167 5.69 -15.55 3.32
C GLY A 167 6.30 -14.19 2.98
N SER A 168 6.15 -13.73 1.74
CA SER A 168 6.66 -12.41 1.31
C SER A 168 5.91 -11.25 1.98
N LEU A 169 4.61 -11.42 2.27
CA LEU A 169 3.82 -10.49 3.08
C LEU A 169 4.44 -10.33 4.48
N ALA A 170 4.76 -11.43 5.17
CA ALA A 170 5.37 -11.37 6.50
C ALA A 170 6.70 -10.59 6.49
N ILE A 171 7.54 -10.83 5.48
CA ILE A 171 8.80 -10.09 5.27
C ILE A 171 8.50 -8.61 5.01
N GLY A 172 7.55 -8.30 4.12
CA GLY A 172 7.15 -6.93 3.80
C GLY A 172 6.60 -6.16 5.01
N LEU A 173 5.78 -6.80 5.83
CA LEU A 173 5.28 -6.24 7.09
C LEU A 173 6.42 -5.94 8.06
N LEU A 174 7.38 -6.87 8.21
CA LEU A 174 8.55 -6.67 9.06
C LEU A 174 9.39 -5.48 8.60
N VAL A 175 9.67 -5.39 7.29
CA VAL A 175 10.42 -4.27 6.72
C VAL A 175 9.67 -2.95 6.91
N GLY A 176 8.37 -2.90 6.61
CA GLY A 176 7.53 -1.72 6.81
C GLY A 176 7.50 -1.28 8.29
N TRP A 177 7.42 -2.24 9.21
CA TRP A 177 7.51 -1.99 10.63
C TRP A 177 8.87 -1.40 11.04
N LEU A 178 9.98 -2.01 10.62
CA LEU A 178 11.33 -1.54 10.94
C LEU A 178 11.58 -0.11 10.40
N LEU A 179 11.14 0.18 9.17
CA LEU A 179 11.21 1.53 8.59
C LEU A 179 10.45 2.55 9.43
N SER A 180 9.31 2.16 9.99
CA SER A 180 8.50 3.03 10.84
C SER A 180 9.16 3.42 12.18
N LEU A 181 10.23 2.71 12.57
CA LEU A 181 10.99 2.97 13.80
C LEU A 181 12.14 3.97 13.61
N LEU A 182 12.50 4.28 12.36
CA LEU A 182 13.65 5.12 12.05
C LEU A 182 13.48 6.56 12.61
N PRO A 183 14.56 7.16 13.15
CA PRO A 183 14.54 8.51 13.76
C PRO A 183 13.90 9.63 12.94
N PRO A 184 14.11 9.77 11.61
CA PRO A 184 13.49 10.84 10.83
C PRO A 184 11.96 10.84 10.93
N PHE A 185 11.36 9.70 11.25
CA PHE A 185 9.91 9.56 11.35
C PHE A 185 9.35 9.71 12.77
N ARG A 186 10.20 9.76 13.81
CA ARG A 186 9.77 9.96 15.20
C ARG A 186 9.36 11.40 15.50
N HIS A 187 9.89 12.37 14.76
CA HIS A 187 9.58 13.78 15.01
C HIS A 187 8.19 14.20 14.52
N ALA A 188 7.63 13.50 13.53
CA ALA A 188 6.27 13.74 13.04
C ALA A 188 5.17 13.24 14.00
N SER A 189 5.53 12.55 15.08
CA SER A 189 4.57 11.96 16.03
C SER A 189 4.32 12.80 17.27
N LYS A 190 5.00 13.95 17.45
CA LYS A 190 4.69 14.82 18.59
C LYS A 190 3.31 15.45 18.36
N PRO A 191 2.33 15.21 19.25
CA PRO A 191 1.09 15.97 19.20
C PRO A 191 1.44 17.44 19.30
N ILE A 192 0.91 18.26 18.40
CA ILE A 192 0.95 19.71 18.51
C ILE A 192 0.02 20.02 19.68
N GLY A 193 0.62 20.08 20.87
CA GLY A 193 -0.02 20.60 22.08
C GLY A 193 -0.11 22.11 22.01
#